data_AF-A0A352YZS4-F1
#
_entry.id   AF-A0A352YZS4-F1
#
_cell.length_a   1.000
_cell.length_b   1.000
_cell.length_c   1.000
_cell.angle_alpha   90.00
_cell.angle_beta   90.00
_cell.angle_gamma   90.00
#
_symmetry.space_group_name_H-M   'P 1'
#
loop_
_entity.id
_entity.type
_entity.pdbx_description
1 polymer ?
#
loop_
_entity_poly.entity_id
_entity_poly.type
_entity_poly.pdbx_seq_one_letter_code
_entity_poly.pdbx_strand_id
1 'polypeptide(L)'
;MKRKRSEGLNRIIRRINTIEKNRPVHKEVLDFYKYIIREQHKIKPLIKVKRIDMNEEIAKAHIIEGFSLIDKKEIKPDIDSATTLFKNICRSLQRNNKKAAPEIKKINQAIRKGEIDLKELFGKLIAGDKEYIDSVGEETEFNKWLLLFLAESSVNPLLEAYAEKLKGYADQKSWFRSYCPVCGSEPVMGELRNVEGVEGAKFLVCSSCGFQWRYKRLGCP
;
A
#
# COMPACT_ATOMS: atom_id res chain seq x y z
N MET A 1 4.12 -19.86 8.77
CA MET A 1 3.97 -18.44 8.31
C MET A 1 5.10 -17.93 7.41
N LYS A 2 6.37 -18.34 7.55
CA LYS A 2 7.47 -17.96 6.63
C LYS A 2 7.34 -18.62 5.23
N ARG A 3 7.01 -19.91 5.17
CA ARG A 3 6.86 -20.71 3.92
C ARG A 3 5.76 -20.21 2.96
N LYS A 4 4.54 -19.94 3.45
CA LYS A 4 3.45 -19.32 2.64
C LYS A 4 3.82 -17.93 2.10
N ARG A 5 4.66 -17.17 2.80
CA ARG A 5 5.09 -15.81 2.38
C ARG A 5 6.18 -15.84 1.32
N SER A 6 7.14 -16.77 1.43
CA SER A 6 8.10 -17.03 0.36
C SER A 6 7.40 -17.55 -0.89
N GLU A 7 6.37 -18.39 -0.75
CA GLU A 7 5.53 -18.85 -1.86
C GLU A 7 4.77 -17.69 -2.53
N GLY A 8 4.23 -16.75 -1.75
CA GLY A 8 3.55 -15.55 -2.25
C GLY A 8 4.47 -14.66 -3.09
N LEU A 9 5.66 -14.32 -2.57
CA LEU A 9 6.67 -13.55 -3.31
C LEU A 9 7.09 -14.28 -4.59
N ASN A 10 7.40 -15.58 -4.48
CA ASN A 10 7.82 -16.40 -5.62
C ASN A 10 6.74 -16.46 -6.72
N ARG A 11 5.45 -16.47 -6.35
CA ARG A 11 4.35 -16.39 -7.32
C ARG A 11 4.33 -15.06 -8.06
N ILE A 12 4.49 -13.94 -7.34
CA ILE A 12 4.52 -12.59 -7.93
C ILE A 12 5.71 -12.46 -8.88
N ILE A 13 6.91 -12.82 -8.44
CA ILE A 13 8.13 -12.73 -9.26
C ILE A 13 8.02 -13.61 -10.51
N ARG A 14 7.48 -14.84 -10.39
CA ARG A 14 7.23 -15.69 -11.56
C ARG A 14 6.30 -15.02 -12.57
N ARG A 15 5.19 -14.43 -12.11
CA ARG A 15 4.25 -13.72 -12.98
C ARG A 15 4.89 -12.52 -13.66
N ILE A 16 5.69 -11.74 -12.94
CA ILE A 16 6.43 -10.62 -13.53
C ILE A 16 7.38 -11.12 -14.62
N ASN A 17 8.17 -12.16 -14.35
CA ASN A 17 9.09 -12.73 -15.34
C ASN A 17 8.35 -13.25 -16.59
N THR A 18 7.16 -13.84 -16.42
CA THR A 18 6.32 -14.24 -17.56
C THR A 18 5.88 -13.03 -18.40
N ILE A 19 5.48 -11.93 -17.76
CA ILE A 19 5.09 -10.70 -18.48
C ILE A 19 6.29 -10.09 -19.20
N GLU A 20 7.47 -10.05 -18.57
CA GLU A 20 8.70 -9.55 -19.21
C GLU A 20 9.07 -10.36 -20.44
N LYS A 21 8.94 -11.69 -20.39
CA LYS A 21 9.20 -12.57 -21.54
C LYS A 21 8.22 -12.28 -22.69
N ASN A 22 6.95 -12.08 -22.37
CA ASN A 22 5.91 -11.87 -23.38
C ASN A 22 5.86 -10.43 -23.90
N ARG A 23 6.34 -9.46 -23.11
CA ARG A 23 6.32 -8.03 -23.41
C ARG A 23 7.62 -7.36 -22.96
N PRO A 24 8.73 -7.52 -23.71
CA PRO A 24 10.04 -7.01 -23.32
C PRO A 24 10.10 -5.49 -23.08
N VAL A 25 9.24 -4.72 -23.75
CA VAL A 25 9.13 -3.26 -23.58
C VAL A 25 8.79 -2.84 -22.15
N HIS A 26 8.10 -3.68 -21.38
CA HIS A 26 7.76 -3.39 -19.98
C HIS A 26 8.84 -3.83 -18.98
N LYS A 27 9.94 -4.43 -19.45
CA LYS A 27 10.96 -5.01 -18.58
C LYS A 27 11.49 -4.01 -17.56
N GLU A 28 11.80 -2.80 -18.01
CA GLU A 28 12.37 -1.76 -17.14
C GLU A 28 11.47 -1.41 -15.96
N VAL A 29 10.19 -1.13 -16.23
CA VAL A 29 9.23 -0.78 -15.19
C VAL A 29 8.94 -1.97 -14.27
N LEU A 30 8.89 -3.18 -14.82
CA LEU A 30 8.68 -4.40 -14.03
C LEU A 30 9.89 -4.74 -13.15
N ASP A 31 11.11 -4.55 -13.63
CA ASP A 31 12.34 -4.66 -12.84
C ASP A 31 12.33 -3.67 -11.67
N PHE A 32 11.93 -2.42 -11.92
CA PHE A 32 11.75 -1.41 -10.88
C PHE A 32 10.79 -1.88 -9.77
N TYR A 33 9.60 -2.38 -10.13
CA TYR A 33 8.65 -2.94 -9.17
C TYR A 33 9.19 -4.18 -8.43
N LYS A 34 9.95 -5.06 -9.09
CA LYS A 34 10.56 -6.24 -8.45
C LYS A 34 11.50 -5.86 -7.31
N TYR A 35 12.27 -4.78 -7.45
CA TYR A 35 13.15 -4.33 -6.37
C TYR A 35 12.35 -3.88 -5.13
N ILE A 36 11.24 -3.19 -5.34
CA ILE A 36 10.37 -2.69 -4.26
C ILE A 36 9.67 -3.84 -3.54
N ILE A 37 8.99 -4.72 -4.29
CA ILE A 37 8.21 -5.83 -3.72
C ILE A 37 9.10 -6.76 -2.89
N ARG A 38 10.36 -6.97 -3.30
CA ARG A 38 11.32 -7.77 -2.51
C ARG A 38 11.60 -7.14 -1.15
N GLU A 39 11.84 -5.83 -1.09
CA GLU A 39 12.08 -5.14 0.19
C GLU A 39 10.81 -5.11 1.06
N GLN A 40 9.64 -4.87 0.46
CA GLN A 40 8.36 -4.95 1.18
C GLN A 40 8.16 -6.33 1.82
N HIS A 41 8.41 -7.42 1.07
CA HIS A 41 8.28 -8.78 1.60
C HIS A 41 9.27 -9.10 2.73
N LYS A 42 10.49 -8.54 2.68
CA LYS A 42 11.50 -8.74 3.74
C LYS A 42 11.06 -8.10 5.06
N ILE A 43 10.43 -6.93 5.02
CA ILE A 43 10.07 -6.20 6.24
C ILE A 43 8.73 -6.63 6.85
N LYS A 44 7.79 -7.16 6.05
CA LYS A 44 6.46 -7.62 6.55
C LYS A 44 6.48 -8.44 7.85
N PRO A 45 7.44 -9.35 8.10
CA PRO A 45 7.51 -10.09 9.37
C PRO A 45 7.94 -9.26 10.59
N LEU A 46 8.57 -8.10 10.37
CA LEU A 46 9.13 -7.23 11.40
C LEU A 46 8.16 -6.12 11.83
N ILE A 47 7.16 -5.82 10.99
CA ILE A 47 6.17 -4.78 11.26
C ILE A 47 5.38 -5.12 12.52
N LYS A 48 5.39 -4.19 13.47
CA LYS A 48 4.59 -4.29 14.69
C LYS A 48 3.29 -3.54 14.52
N VAL A 49 2.18 -4.27 14.58
CA VAL A 49 0.85 -3.68 14.60
C VAL A 49 0.48 -3.42 16.06
N LYS A 50 0.25 -2.15 16.41
CA LYS A 50 -0.29 -1.81 17.74
C LYS A 50 -1.73 -2.33 17.85
N ARG A 51 -2.13 -2.68 19.07
CA ARG A 51 -3.49 -3.13 19.34
C ARG A 51 -4.47 -2.04 18.94
N ILE A 52 -5.49 -2.42 18.18
CA ILE A 52 -6.68 -1.61 17.93
C ILE A 52 -7.77 -2.21 18.81
N ASP A 53 -8.41 -1.38 19.64
CA ASP A 53 -9.54 -1.80 20.45
C ASP A 53 -10.80 -1.83 19.57
N MET A 54 -10.89 -2.89 18.77
CA MET A 54 -12.04 -3.19 17.90
C MET A 54 -12.76 -4.42 18.43
N ASN A 55 -14.09 -4.31 18.54
CA ASN A 55 -14.99 -5.42 18.86
C ASN A 55 -16.14 -5.48 17.84
N GLU A 56 -17.00 -6.49 17.95
CA GLU A 56 -18.11 -6.66 17.00
C GLU A 56 -19.14 -5.53 17.02
N GLU A 57 -19.41 -4.93 18.18
CA GLU A 57 -20.40 -3.86 18.33
C GLU A 57 -19.94 -2.58 17.64
N ILE A 58 -18.70 -2.16 17.89
CA ILE A 58 -18.07 -1.00 17.25
C ILE A 58 -17.96 -1.23 15.74
N ALA A 59 -17.52 -2.42 15.32
CA ALA A 59 -17.43 -2.75 13.91
C ALA A 59 -18.79 -2.68 13.20
N LYS A 60 -19.84 -3.22 13.83
CA LYS A 60 -21.22 -3.14 13.29
C LYS A 60 -21.69 -1.70 13.18
N ALA A 61 -21.44 -0.87 14.20
CA ALA A 61 -21.78 0.56 14.16
C ALA A 61 -21.09 1.27 12.99
N HIS A 62 -19.77 1.08 12.84
CA HIS A 62 -19.02 1.65 11.70
C HIS A 62 -19.60 1.19 10.36
N ILE A 63 -19.91 -0.10 10.21
CA ILE A 63 -20.44 -0.66 8.97
C ILE A 63 -21.81 -0.06 8.61
N ILE A 64 -22.71 0.04 9.60
CA ILE A 64 -24.07 0.59 9.42
C ILE A 64 -23.99 2.06 9.02
N GLU A 65 -23.18 2.84 9.74
CA GLU A 65 -23.04 4.28 9.51
C GLU A 65 -22.17 4.61 8.29
N GLY A 66 -21.37 3.66 7.82
CA GLY A 66 -20.50 3.82 6.66
C GLY A 66 -19.10 4.32 6.98
N PHE A 67 -18.64 4.21 8.21
CA PHE A 67 -17.27 4.50 8.59
C PHE A 67 -16.35 3.31 8.31
N SER A 68 -15.09 3.59 7.97
CA SER A 68 -14.07 2.54 7.90
C SER A 68 -13.69 2.06 9.30
N LEU A 69 -13.25 0.81 9.42
CA LEU A 69 -12.83 0.20 10.69
C LEU A 69 -11.62 0.88 11.31
N ILE A 70 -10.77 1.48 10.48
CA ILE A 70 -9.66 2.32 10.91
C ILE A 70 -10.07 3.77 10.72
N ASP A 71 -10.02 4.55 11.80
CA ASP A 71 -9.76 5.98 11.68
C ASP A 71 -8.25 6.17 11.47
N LYS A 72 -7.87 6.70 10.31
CA LYS A 72 -6.47 6.92 9.95
C LYS A 72 -5.78 7.94 10.87
N LYS A 73 -6.55 8.77 11.57
CA LYS A 73 -6.03 9.74 12.57
C LYS A 73 -5.70 9.08 13.90
N GLU A 74 -6.36 7.96 14.23
CA GLU A 74 -6.19 7.28 15.52
C GLU A 74 -5.10 6.21 15.50
N ILE A 75 -4.70 5.74 14.32
CA ILE A 75 -3.61 4.78 14.21
C ILE A 75 -2.27 5.42 14.55
N LYS A 76 -1.49 4.69 15.35
CA LYS A 76 -0.09 5.01 15.68
C LYS A 76 0.83 4.03 14.94
N PRO A 77 1.00 4.18 13.61
CA PRO A 77 1.76 3.26 12.77
C PRO A 77 3.22 3.15 13.22
N ASP A 78 3.84 2.00 12.94
CA ASP A 78 5.27 1.76 13.15
C ASP A 78 6.11 2.51 12.11
N ILE A 79 6.21 3.83 12.28
CA ILE A 79 6.91 4.73 11.36
C ILE A 79 8.37 4.31 11.18
N ASP A 80 9.01 3.74 12.19
CA ASP A 80 10.41 3.29 12.10
C ASP A 80 10.57 2.14 11.11
N SER A 81 9.61 1.20 11.07
CA SER A 81 9.57 0.17 10.03
C SER A 81 9.39 0.78 8.63
N ALA A 82 8.50 1.76 8.47
CA ALA A 82 8.33 2.45 7.17
C ALA A 82 9.60 3.21 6.74
N THR A 83 10.26 3.92 7.66
CA THR A 83 11.54 4.61 7.38
C THR A 83 12.64 3.62 6.99
N THR A 84 12.69 2.46 7.66
CA THR A 84 13.64 1.40 7.34
C THR A 84 13.39 0.84 5.94
N LEU A 85 12.13 0.58 5.60
CA LEU A 85 11.74 0.11 4.28
C LEU A 85 12.08 1.13 3.19
N PHE A 86 11.76 2.41 3.40
CA PHE A 86 12.07 3.50 2.45
C PHE A 86 13.56 3.54 2.12
N LYS A 87 14.41 3.52 3.15
CA LYS A 87 15.88 3.50 2.99
C LYS A 87 16.35 2.26 2.23
N ASN A 88 15.77 1.09 2.51
CA ASN A 88 16.12 -0.16 1.82
C ASN A 88 15.69 -0.16 0.35
N ILE A 89 14.49 0.34 0.05
CA ILE A 89 14.00 0.50 -1.33
C ILE A 89 14.93 1.46 -2.09
N CYS A 90 15.20 2.66 -1.53
CA CYS A 90 16.10 3.64 -2.15
C CYS A 90 17.47 3.04 -2.45
N ARG A 91 18.07 2.34 -1.47
CA ARG A 91 19.37 1.67 -1.65
C ARG A 91 19.33 0.58 -2.73
N SER A 92 18.26 -0.21 -2.77
CA SER A 92 18.07 -1.27 -3.76
C SER A 92 17.93 -0.70 -5.17
N LEU A 93 17.10 0.32 -5.34
CA LEU A 93 16.88 0.98 -6.63
C LEU A 93 18.12 1.74 -7.10
N GLN A 94 18.81 2.46 -6.22
CA GLN A 94 20.03 3.19 -6.58
C GLN A 94 21.15 2.26 -7.07
N ARG A 95 21.21 1.02 -6.56
CA ARG A 95 22.20 0.00 -7.00
C ARG A 95 21.82 -0.66 -8.32
N ASN A 96 20.53 -0.89 -8.55
CA ASN A 96 20.07 -1.77 -9.62
C ASN A 96 19.30 -1.07 -10.75
N ASN A 97 18.99 0.22 -10.61
CA ASN A 97 18.26 1.01 -11.61
C ASN A 97 19.01 2.31 -11.91
N LYS A 98 19.76 2.32 -13.02
CA LYS A 98 20.60 3.46 -13.44
C LYS A 98 19.80 4.74 -13.70
N LYS A 99 18.55 4.64 -14.17
CA LYS A 99 17.70 5.79 -14.50
C LYS A 99 17.10 6.45 -13.27
N ALA A 100 16.66 5.66 -12.29
CA ALA A 100 16.12 6.18 -11.03
C ALA A 100 17.22 6.65 -10.05
N ALA A 101 18.45 6.12 -10.19
CA ALA A 101 19.53 6.39 -9.24
C ALA A 101 19.86 7.89 -9.02
N PRO A 102 19.93 8.76 -10.03
CA PRO A 102 20.19 10.19 -9.83
C PRO A 102 19.09 10.87 -9.00
N GLU A 103 17.82 10.63 -9.31
CA GLU A 103 16.68 11.19 -8.59
C GLU A 103 16.63 10.70 -7.14
N ILE A 104 16.90 9.41 -6.91
CA ILE A 104 16.98 8.84 -5.57
C ILE A 104 18.13 9.46 -4.75
N LYS A 105 19.26 9.81 -5.38
CA LYS A 105 20.35 10.50 -4.68
C LYS A 105 19.90 11.88 -4.19
N LYS A 106 19.21 12.66 -5.04
CA LYS A 106 18.66 13.97 -4.69
C LYS A 106 17.63 13.87 -3.57
N ILE A 107 16.69 12.91 -3.66
CA ILE A 107 15.70 12.64 -2.59
C ILE A 107 16.41 12.36 -1.26
N ASN A 108 17.42 11.48 -1.25
CA ASN A 108 18.17 11.17 -0.03
C ASN A 108 18.96 12.39 0.50
N GLN A 109 19.41 13.28 -0.37
CA GLN A 109 20.10 14.50 0.04
C GLN A 109 19.13 15.48 0.70
N ALA A 110 17.95 15.71 0.12
CA ALA A 110 16.91 16.54 0.71
C ALA A 110 16.49 16.05 2.10
N ILE A 111 16.30 14.72 2.25
CA ILE A 111 16.00 14.10 3.55
C ILE A 111 17.14 14.34 4.57
N ARG A 112 18.41 14.26 4.15
CA ARG A 112 19.55 14.52 5.05
C ARG A 112 19.68 15.98 5.46
N LYS A 113 19.32 16.90 4.58
CA LYS A 113 19.32 18.34 4.86
C LYS A 113 18.13 18.77 5.72
N GLY A 114 17.15 17.90 5.94
CA GLY A 114 15.92 18.23 6.66
C GLY A 114 14.87 18.93 5.80
N GLU A 115 15.07 19.04 4.49
CA GLU A 115 14.09 19.60 3.55
C GLU A 115 12.85 18.69 3.42
N ILE A 116 13.00 17.40 3.69
CA ILE A 116 11.92 16.41 3.71
C ILE A 116 11.98 15.61 5.02
N ASP A 117 10.99 15.81 5.89
CA ASP A 117 10.79 14.98 7.07
C ASP A 117 9.99 13.72 6.69
N LEU A 118 10.63 12.55 6.76
CA LEU A 118 9.99 11.27 6.46
C LEU A 118 8.88 10.90 7.44
N LYS A 119 9.00 11.26 8.72
CA LYS A 119 7.98 10.94 9.73
C LYS A 119 6.72 11.74 9.46
N GLU A 120 6.87 13.03 9.17
CA GLU A 120 5.76 13.89 8.77
C GLU A 120 5.14 13.39 7.47
N LEU A 121 5.95 13.17 6.42
CA LEU A 121 5.48 12.66 5.13
C LEU A 121 4.67 11.38 5.27
N PHE A 122 5.15 10.40 6.03
CA PHE A 122 4.40 9.16 6.24
C PHE A 122 3.14 9.37 7.06
N GLY A 123 3.17 10.21 8.09
CA GLY A 123 1.97 10.56 8.86
C GLY A 123 0.89 11.19 7.99
N LYS A 124 1.27 12.14 7.13
CA LYS A 124 0.39 12.86 6.20
C LYS A 124 -0.18 11.95 5.11
N LEU A 125 0.65 11.07 4.53
CA LEU A 125 0.20 10.04 3.58
C LEU A 125 -0.80 9.08 4.21
N ILE A 126 -0.54 8.65 5.44
CA ILE A 126 -1.46 7.78 6.17
C ILE A 126 -2.76 8.53 6.45
N ALA A 127 -2.71 9.78 6.92
CA ALA A 127 -3.91 10.58 7.16
C ALA A 127 -4.70 10.91 5.88
N GLY A 128 -4.09 10.82 4.70
CA GLY A 128 -4.68 11.22 3.43
C GLY A 128 -4.78 12.74 3.28
N ASP A 129 -3.80 13.47 3.83
CA ASP A 129 -3.73 14.92 3.78
C ASP A 129 -3.35 15.39 2.36
N LYS A 130 -4.37 15.73 1.55
CA LYS A 130 -4.19 16.08 0.14
C LYS A 130 -3.37 17.35 -0.04
N GLU A 131 -3.61 18.37 0.78
CA GLU A 131 -2.91 19.65 0.69
C GLU A 131 -1.40 19.45 0.88
N TYR A 132 -1.01 18.69 1.90
CA TYR A 132 0.39 18.35 2.12
C TYR A 132 0.98 17.51 0.98
N ILE A 133 0.23 16.50 0.49
CA ILE A 133 0.68 15.62 -0.60
C ILE A 133 0.92 16.41 -1.89
N ASP A 134 0.07 17.40 -2.17
CA ASP A 134 0.18 18.23 -3.35
C ASP A 134 1.41 19.15 -3.24
N SER A 135 1.67 19.75 -2.08
CA SER A 135 2.77 20.70 -1.87
C SER A 135 4.14 20.06 -1.60
N VAL A 136 4.20 18.85 -1.07
CA VAL A 136 5.48 18.25 -0.65
C VAL A 136 6.40 18.00 -1.84
N GLY A 137 7.62 18.54 -1.75
CA GLY A 137 8.62 18.38 -2.79
C GLY A 137 8.40 19.26 -4.04
N GLU A 138 7.44 20.20 -4.04
CA GLU A 138 7.23 21.10 -5.19
C GLU A 138 8.43 22.01 -5.48
N GLU A 139 9.08 22.50 -4.43
CA GLU A 139 10.25 23.39 -4.54
C GLU A 139 11.58 22.64 -4.55
N THR A 140 11.56 21.33 -4.86
CA THR A 140 12.77 20.49 -4.81
C THR A 140 13.31 20.14 -6.18
N GLU A 141 14.61 19.83 -6.26
CA GLU A 141 15.29 19.49 -7.52
C GLU A 141 15.05 18.05 -8.01
N PHE A 142 14.20 17.29 -7.31
CA PHE A 142 13.86 15.90 -7.63
C PHE A 142 12.39 15.76 -8.01
N ASN A 143 12.06 14.67 -8.69
CA ASN A 143 10.69 14.36 -9.06
C ASN A 143 9.83 14.04 -7.82
N LYS A 144 8.91 14.94 -7.45
CA LYS A 144 7.99 14.78 -6.31
C LYS A 144 7.15 13.50 -6.39
N TRP A 145 6.72 13.09 -7.59
CA TRP A 145 5.94 11.85 -7.77
C TRP A 145 6.74 10.59 -7.45
N LEU A 146 8.05 10.60 -7.72
CA LEU A 146 8.92 9.50 -7.30
C LEU A 146 9.05 9.45 -5.77
N LEU A 147 9.21 10.59 -5.10
CA LEU A 147 9.23 10.65 -3.63
C LEU A 147 7.93 10.07 -3.05
N LEU A 148 6.78 10.56 -3.51
CA LEU A 148 5.46 10.13 -3.05
C LEU A 148 5.26 8.63 -3.28
N PHE A 149 5.57 8.14 -4.48
CA PHE A 149 5.46 6.72 -4.79
C PHE A 149 6.35 5.83 -3.90
N LEU A 150 7.59 6.25 -3.62
CA LEU A 150 8.51 5.52 -2.73
C LEU A 150 8.02 5.55 -1.28
N ALA A 151 7.43 6.67 -0.84
CA ALA A 151 6.86 6.83 0.47
C ALA A 151 5.61 5.97 0.66
N GLU A 152 4.66 6.02 -0.27
CA GLU A 152 3.47 5.15 -0.30
C GLU A 152 3.87 3.66 -0.31
N SER A 153 4.82 3.28 -1.17
CA SER A 153 5.36 1.91 -1.21
C SER A 153 5.97 1.48 0.12
N SER A 154 6.43 2.42 0.94
CA SER A 154 7.00 2.15 2.26
C SER A 154 5.95 2.06 3.37
N VAL A 155 4.84 2.77 3.21
CA VAL A 155 3.71 2.79 4.15
C VAL A 155 2.77 1.60 3.94
N ASN A 156 2.49 1.21 2.70
CA ASN A 156 1.48 0.20 2.37
C ASN A 156 1.62 -1.12 3.17
N PRO A 157 2.82 -1.70 3.36
CA PRO A 157 2.96 -2.92 4.17
C PRO A 157 2.49 -2.79 5.63
N LEU A 158 2.55 -1.58 6.20
CA LEU A 158 2.03 -1.32 7.55
C LEU A 158 0.50 -1.38 7.53
N LEU A 159 -0.12 -0.70 6.57
CA LEU A 159 -1.57 -0.67 6.42
C LEU A 159 -2.14 -2.04 6.05
N GLU A 160 -1.44 -2.81 5.23
CA GLU A 160 -1.75 -4.24 5.00
C GLU A 160 -1.76 -5.04 6.30
N ALA A 161 -0.79 -4.80 7.19
CA ALA A 161 -0.70 -5.53 8.46
C ALA A 161 -1.87 -5.17 9.41
N TYR A 162 -2.29 -3.90 9.43
CA TYR A 162 -3.51 -3.48 10.11
C TYR A 162 -4.76 -4.13 9.50
N ALA A 163 -4.87 -4.15 8.16
CA ALA A 163 -6.01 -4.76 7.50
C ALA A 163 -6.11 -6.26 7.72
N GLU A 164 -4.99 -6.97 7.79
CA GLU A 164 -4.97 -8.39 8.13
C GLU A 164 -5.49 -8.68 9.54
N LYS A 165 -5.33 -7.73 10.48
CA LYS A 165 -5.88 -7.84 11.85
C LYS A 165 -7.38 -7.54 11.92
N LEU A 166 -7.86 -6.63 11.08
CA LEU A 166 -9.25 -6.16 11.12
C LEU A 166 -10.18 -6.87 10.13
N LYS A 167 -9.64 -7.67 9.21
CA LYS A 167 -10.44 -8.33 8.15
C LYS A 167 -11.63 -9.13 8.66
N GLY A 168 -11.54 -9.71 9.86
CA GLY A 168 -12.62 -10.49 10.46
C GLY A 168 -13.85 -9.65 10.85
N TYR A 169 -13.65 -8.36 11.06
CA TYR A 169 -14.71 -7.41 11.41
C TYR A 169 -15.38 -6.77 10.18
N ALA A 170 -14.78 -6.87 8.99
CA ALA A 170 -15.31 -6.27 7.79
C ALA A 170 -16.45 -7.12 7.21
N ASP A 171 -17.70 -6.65 7.36
CA ASP A 171 -18.87 -7.34 6.78
C ASP A 171 -18.92 -7.18 5.25
N GLN A 172 -18.48 -8.22 4.56
CA GLN A 172 -18.46 -8.33 3.11
C GLN A 172 -19.85 -8.44 2.46
N LYS A 173 -20.90 -8.75 3.23
CA LYS A 173 -22.25 -8.94 2.70
C LYS A 173 -23.05 -7.65 2.67
N SER A 174 -22.77 -6.73 3.58
CA SER A 174 -23.50 -5.47 3.70
C SER A 174 -22.71 -4.27 3.18
N TRP A 175 -21.38 -4.39 3.07
CA TRP A 175 -20.53 -3.30 2.58
C TRP A 175 -20.43 -3.27 1.05
N PHE A 176 -21.24 -2.44 0.41
CA PHE A 176 -21.20 -2.19 -1.03
C PHE A 176 -20.77 -0.76 -1.37
N ARG A 177 -19.89 -0.17 -0.57
CA ARG A 177 -19.40 1.20 -0.77
C ARG A 177 -18.19 1.20 -1.70
N SER A 178 -17.94 2.35 -2.31
CA SER A 178 -16.84 2.54 -3.28
C SER A 178 -15.47 2.65 -2.63
N TYR A 179 -15.39 2.79 -1.32
CA TYR A 179 -14.14 2.86 -0.55
C TYR A 179 -13.96 1.64 0.36
N CYS A 180 -12.71 1.41 0.74
CA CYS A 180 -12.32 0.28 1.56
C CYS A 180 -13.00 0.31 2.94
N PRO A 181 -13.67 -0.78 3.39
CA PRO A 181 -14.27 -0.84 4.72
C PRO A 181 -13.24 -0.81 5.84
N VAL A 182 -11.97 -1.12 5.54
CA VAL A 182 -10.94 -1.19 6.56
C VAL A 182 -10.27 0.15 6.75
N CYS A 183 -9.75 0.76 5.70
CA CYS A 183 -8.97 2.00 5.82
C CYS A 183 -9.60 3.21 5.13
N GLY A 184 -10.76 3.08 4.48
CA GLY A 184 -11.42 4.21 3.81
C GLY A 184 -10.76 4.66 2.50
N SER A 185 -9.67 4.04 2.06
CA SER A 185 -9.01 4.42 0.80
C SER A 185 -9.76 3.88 -0.43
N GLU A 186 -9.53 4.55 -1.56
CA GLU A 186 -10.09 4.22 -2.87
C GLU A 186 -9.57 2.87 -3.44
N PRO A 187 -10.29 2.28 -4.40
CA PRO A 187 -9.86 1.06 -5.06
C PRO A 187 -8.82 1.36 -6.16
N VAL A 188 -7.77 0.54 -6.25
CA VAL A 188 -6.83 0.59 -7.38
C VAL A 188 -7.29 -0.24 -8.58
N MET A 189 -8.08 -1.29 -8.33
CA MET A 189 -8.64 -2.13 -9.38
C MET A 189 -9.90 -2.85 -8.93
N GLY A 190 -10.69 -3.29 -9.91
CA GLY A 190 -11.77 -4.25 -9.74
C GLY A 190 -11.40 -5.61 -10.34
N GLU A 191 -11.82 -6.68 -9.68
CA GLU A 191 -11.64 -8.05 -10.13
C GLU A 191 -12.97 -8.80 -10.13
N LEU A 192 -13.24 -9.55 -11.19
CA LEU A 192 -14.38 -10.47 -11.25
C LEU A 192 -13.92 -11.86 -10.84
N ARG A 193 -14.63 -12.46 -9.88
CA ARG A 193 -14.33 -13.82 -9.39
C ARG A 193 -15.61 -14.61 -9.27
N ASN A 194 -15.52 -15.91 -9.48
CA ASN A 194 -16.60 -16.83 -9.12
C ASN A 194 -16.47 -17.15 -7.64
N VAL A 195 -17.56 -16.94 -6.90
CA VAL A 195 -17.69 -17.35 -5.51
C VAL A 195 -18.90 -18.27 -5.40
N GLU A 196 -18.99 -19.01 -4.31
CA GLU A 196 -20.12 -19.93 -4.09
C GLU A 196 -21.46 -19.19 -4.27
N GLY A 197 -22.30 -19.72 -5.17
CA GLY A 197 -23.61 -19.15 -5.50
C GLY A 197 -23.61 -17.88 -6.35
N VAL A 198 -22.46 -17.31 -6.74
CA VAL A 198 -22.40 -16.08 -7.55
C VAL A 198 -21.29 -16.13 -8.60
N GLU A 199 -21.68 -16.18 -9.87
CA GLU A 199 -20.77 -16.04 -11.00
C GLU A 199 -20.42 -14.56 -11.26
N GLY A 200 -19.14 -14.28 -11.51
CA GLY A 200 -18.67 -12.93 -11.83
C GLY A 200 -18.93 -11.90 -10.73
N ALA A 201 -18.81 -12.29 -9.46
CA ALA A 201 -18.86 -11.38 -8.34
C ALA A 201 -17.74 -10.33 -8.46
N LYS A 202 -18.11 -9.04 -8.45
CA LYS A 202 -17.14 -7.93 -8.46
C LYS A 202 -16.56 -7.73 -7.05
N PHE A 203 -15.24 -7.70 -6.99
CA PHE A 203 -14.45 -7.31 -5.84
C PHE A 203 -13.61 -6.09 -6.19
N LEU A 204 -13.51 -5.15 -5.27
CA LEU A 204 -12.57 -4.03 -5.36
C LEU A 204 -11.32 -4.36 -4.54
N VAL A 205 -10.16 -3.83 -4.95
CA VAL A 205 -8.89 -3.98 -4.24
C VAL A 205 -8.40 -2.60 -3.80
N CYS A 206 -8.12 -2.44 -2.51
CA CYS A 206 -7.72 -1.17 -1.93
C CYS A 206 -6.33 -0.76 -2.45
N SER A 207 -6.18 0.51 -2.85
CA SER A 207 -4.89 1.08 -3.29
C SER A 207 -3.83 1.15 -2.18
N SER A 208 -4.27 1.20 -0.93
CA SER A 208 -3.41 1.48 0.23
C SER A 208 -3.12 0.25 1.08
N CYS A 209 -4.16 -0.39 1.63
CA CYS A 209 -4.00 -1.56 2.52
C CYS A 209 -4.15 -2.92 1.81
N GLY A 210 -4.43 -2.93 0.50
CA GLY A 210 -4.63 -4.15 -0.29
C GLY A 210 -5.86 -4.99 0.08
N PHE A 211 -6.69 -4.54 1.03
CA PHE A 211 -7.92 -5.23 1.41
C PHE A 211 -8.87 -5.32 0.23
N GLN A 212 -9.57 -6.45 0.12
CA GLN A 212 -10.47 -6.75 -0.98
C GLN A 212 -11.90 -6.82 -0.47
N TRP A 213 -12.84 -6.14 -1.12
CA TRP A 213 -14.23 -6.14 -0.69
C TRP A 213 -15.22 -6.29 -1.83
N ARG A 214 -16.40 -6.84 -1.54
CA ARG A 214 -17.50 -6.98 -2.50
C ARG A 214 -18.00 -5.60 -2.95
N TYR A 215 -18.36 -5.48 -4.22
CA TYR A 215 -19.06 -4.31 -4.76
C TYR A 215 -20.17 -4.75 -5.71
N LYS A 216 -21.13 -3.85 -5.97
CA LYS A 216 -22.21 -4.10 -6.93
C LYS A 216 -21.60 -4.36 -8.31
N ARG A 217 -22.03 -5.45 -8.97
CA ARG A 217 -21.51 -5.84 -10.30
C ARG A 217 -21.79 -4.76 -11.35
N LEU A 218 -23.03 -4.29 -11.39
CA LEU A 218 -23.48 -3.19 -12.25
C LEU A 218 -23.46 -1.88 -11.46
N GLY A 219 -22.27 -1.35 -11.25
CA GLY A 219 -22.07 -0.08 -10.54
C GLY A 219 -20.70 0.51 -10.82
N CYS A 220 -20.67 1.82 -11.09
CA CYS A 220 -19.44 2.60 -11.04
C CYS A 220 -19.02 2.70 -9.57
N PRO A 221 -17.79 2.31 -9.22
CA PRO A 221 -17.18 2.72 -7.96
C PRO A 221 -17.07 4.24 -7.90
#